data_AF-A0A0D9QWV4-F1
#
_entry.id   AF-A0A0D9QWV4-F1
#
_cell.length_a   1.000
_cell.length_b   1.000
_cell.length_c   1.000
_cell.angle_alpha   90.00
_cell.angle_beta   90.00
_cell.angle_gamma   90.00
#
_symmetry.space_group_name_H-M   'P 1'
#
loop_
_entity.id
_entity.type
_entity.pdbx_description
1 polymer ?
#
loop_
_entity_poly.entity_id
_entity_poly.type
_entity_poly.pdbx_seq_one_letter_code
_entity_poly.pdbx_strand_id
1 'polypeptide(L)'
;MRLTRKRLCSFLIALYCLFSLYAAYHVFFGRRRQAPAGSPRGLRKGAVAPARERRGREQFTLESEEWNPWEGDEKNEQQYRFKTSLQVLNKSTKGKTDLSVQIWGKAAIGLYLWEHIFEGLLDPSDVTAQWREGKSIVGRTQYSFITGPAVIPGYFSVDVNNVVLILNGREKAKIFYATQWLLYAQNLVQIQKLQHLAVVLLGNEHCNNEWINPFLKRNGGFVELLFIIYDSPWINDVDVFQWPLGVATYRNFPVVEASWSMLHDERPYLCNFLGTIYENSSRQALMNILKKDGNDKLCWVSAREHWQPQETNESLKNYQDALLQSDLTLCPVGVNTECYRIYEACSYGSIPVVEDVMTAGSCGNTSVHHSAPLQLLKSMGAPFIFIKNWKELPAVLEKEKTIILQEKIERRKMLLQWYQHFKAELKMKFTNILESSFLMKNKS
;
A
#
# COMPACT_ATOMS: atom_id res chain seq x y z
N MET A 1 64.38 -2.04 7.65
CA MET A 1 62.95 -1.93 8.00
C MET A 1 61.94 -2.35 6.91
N ARG A 2 62.32 -2.71 5.67
CA ARG A 2 61.35 -3.13 4.62
C ARG A 2 60.98 -4.63 4.64
N LEU A 3 61.84 -5.52 5.15
CA LEU A 3 61.59 -6.97 5.16
C LEU A 3 60.53 -7.40 6.19
N THR A 4 60.46 -6.73 7.34
CA THR A 4 59.53 -7.05 8.42
C THR A 4 58.09 -6.65 8.09
N ARG A 5 57.88 -5.57 7.33
CA ARG A 5 56.54 -5.09 6.95
C ARG A 5 55.87 -6.00 5.91
N LYS A 6 56.64 -6.55 4.95
CA LYS A 6 56.09 -7.51 3.96
C LYS A 6 55.65 -8.82 4.62
N ARG A 7 56.43 -9.34 5.57
CA ARG A 7 56.05 -10.56 6.32
C ARG A 7 54.80 -10.34 7.18
N LEU A 8 54.66 -9.17 7.80
CA LEU A 8 53.46 -8.81 8.57
C LEU A 8 52.21 -8.71 7.68
N CYS A 9 52.33 -8.06 6.50
CA CYS A 9 51.22 -7.96 5.56
C CYS A 9 50.82 -9.33 4.99
N SER A 10 51.78 -10.18 4.65
CA SER A 10 51.49 -11.55 4.20
C SER A 10 50.80 -12.38 5.29
N PHE A 11 51.19 -12.20 6.55
CA PHE A 11 50.54 -12.87 7.68
C PHE A 11 49.09 -12.40 7.87
N LEU A 12 48.83 -11.09 7.77
CA LEU A 12 47.48 -10.53 7.88
C LEU A 12 46.57 -10.98 6.73
N ILE A 13 47.10 -11.07 5.51
CA ILE A 13 46.36 -11.59 4.35
C ILE A 13 46.01 -13.07 4.54
N ALA A 14 46.97 -13.88 5.01
CA ALA A 14 46.72 -15.29 5.30
C ALA A 14 45.65 -15.48 6.38
N LEU A 15 45.68 -14.65 7.43
CA LEU A 15 44.70 -14.68 8.51
C LEU A 15 43.30 -14.28 8.03
N TYR A 16 43.22 -13.28 7.15
CA TYR A 16 41.97 -12.87 6.52
C TYR A 16 41.38 -13.95 5.60
N CYS A 17 42.22 -14.61 4.80
CA CYS A 17 41.79 -15.73 3.95
C CYS A 17 41.29 -16.92 4.79
N LEU A 18 41.97 -17.26 5.89
CA LEU A 18 41.54 -18.31 6.81
C LEU A 18 40.19 -17.99 7.46
N PHE A 19 39.98 -16.74 7.91
CA PHE A 19 38.71 -16.30 8.46
C PHE A 19 37.58 -16.33 7.42
N SER A 20 37.88 -15.94 6.19
CA SER A 20 36.91 -15.94 5.08
C SER A 20 36.49 -17.37 4.71
N LEU A 21 37.44 -18.30 4.67
CA LEU A 21 37.17 -19.72 4.44
C LEU A 21 36.40 -20.37 5.60
N TYR A 22 36.73 -20.01 6.84
CA TYR A 22 35.99 -20.48 8.02
C TYR A 22 34.54 -19.96 8.04
N ALA A 23 34.33 -18.69 7.71
CA ALA A 23 33.00 -18.10 7.59
C ALA A 23 32.19 -18.77 6.47
N ALA A 24 32.80 -19.00 5.30
CA ALA A 24 32.18 -19.72 4.20
C ALA A 24 31.82 -21.16 4.61
N TYR A 25 32.71 -21.88 5.28
CA TYR A 25 32.43 -23.22 5.79
C TYR A 25 31.24 -23.23 6.76
N HIS A 26 31.14 -22.24 7.65
CA HIS A 26 30.02 -22.16 8.60
C HIS A 26 28.68 -21.82 7.93
N VAL A 27 28.70 -21.05 6.84
CA VAL A 27 27.48 -20.70 6.06
C VAL A 27 27.01 -21.89 5.22
N PHE A 28 27.92 -22.63 4.58
CA PHE A 28 27.56 -23.72 3.67
C PHE A 28 27.45 -25.09 4.34
N PHE A 29 28.20 -25.35 5.41
CA PHE A 29 28.30 -26.67 6.05
C PHE A 29 28.06 -26.65 7.56
N GLY A 30 27.80 -25.48 8.15
CA GLY A 30 27.43 -25.36 9.56
C GLY A 30 26.09 -26.06 9.83
N ARG A 31 26.15 -27.20 10.53
CA ARG A 31 25.00 -28.00 10.96
C ARG A 31 23.86 -27.12 11.49
N ARG A 32 22.69 -27.21 10.86
CA ARG A 32 21.39 -26.84 11.45
C ARG A 32 21.29 -27.54 12.81
N ARG A 33 21.39 -26.78 13.89
CA ARG A 33 21.08 -27.29 15.23
C ARG A 33 19.62 -27.70 15.26
N GLN A 34 19.39 -29.00 15.42
CA GLN A 34 18.10 -29.58 15.78
C GLN A 34 17.57 -28.91 17.05
N ALA A 35 16.27 -28.63 17.07
CA ALA A 35 15.54 -28.20 18.26
C ALA A 35 15.70 -29.25 19.38
N PRO A 36 15.86 -28.85 20.65
CA PRO A 36 15.97 -29.81 21.73
C PRO A 36 14.61 -30.44 22.03
N ALA A 37 14.53 -31.76 21.82
CA ALA A 37 13.47 -32.61 22.33
C ALA A 37 13.48 -32.62 23.87
N GLY A 38 12.28 -32.62 24.44
CA GLY A 38 12.04 -32.56 25.89
C GLY A 38 12.59 -33.75 26.67
N SER A 39 12.87 -33.48 27.95
CA SER A 39 13.32 -34.48 28.92
C SER A 39 12.15 -35.32 29.47
N PRO A 40 12.40 -36.59 29.87
CA PRO A 40 11.35 -37.54 30.23
C PRO A 40 11.00 -37.49 31.73
N ARG A 41 9.73 -37.72 32.07
CA ARG A 41 9.31 -38.16 33.41
C ARG A 41 8.49 -39.45 33.29
N GLY A 42 8.79 -40.39 34.19
CA GLY A 42 8.48 -41.80 34.07
C GLY A 42 7.10 -42.26 34.57
N LEU A 43 6.69 -43.39 33.98
CA LEU A 43 6.20 -44.63 34.59
C LEU A 43 5.06 -44.57 35.65
N ARG A 44 3.86 -45.06 35.28
CA ARG A 44 3.36 -46.41 35.65
C ARG A 44 1.93 -46.74 35.15
N LYS A 45 1.87 -47.88 34.44
CA LYS A 45 0.89 -49.01 34.45
C LYS A 45 -0.57 -48.87 33.98
N GLY A 46 -0.92 -49.81 33.06
CA GLY A 46 -2.27 -50.37 32.84
C GLY A 46 -2.66 -50.37 31.35
N ALA A 47 -2.12 -51.25 30.49
CA ALA A 47 -2.60 -52.59 30.14
C ALA A 47 -3.67 -52.63 29.01
N VAL A 48 -3.42 -53.55 28.06
CA VAL A 48 -4.28 -54.11 26.99
C VAL A 48 -4.19 -53.48 25.58
N ALA A 49 -3.69 -54.30 24.65
CA ALA A 49 -3.79 -54.20 23.18
C ALA A 49 -4.68 -55.39 22.70
N PRO A 50 -5.00 -55.63 21.39
CA PRO A 50 -4.41 -55.04 20.17
C PRO A 50 -5.36 -54.83 18.93
N ALA A 51 -4.79 -54.23 17.86
CA ALA A 51 -5.13 -54.35 16.42
C ALA A 51 -6.51 -53.81 15.93
N ARG A 52 -6.73 -53.26 14.71
CA ARG A 52 -6.16 -53.47 13.36
C ARG A 52 -6.64 -52.35 12.39
N GLU A 53 -5.79 -52.02 11.40
CA GLU A 53 -6.05 -51.61 10.00
C GLU A 53 -7.25 -50.73 9.51
N ARG A 54 -6.88 -49.75 8.65
CA ARG A 54 -7.46 -49.31 7.34
C ARG A 54 -8.55 -48.22 7.26
N ARG A 55 -8.20 -47.21 6.44
CA ARG A 55 -8.96 -46.44 5.42
C ARG A 55 -10.40 -46.00 5.74
N GLY A 56 -10.67 -44.71 5.55
CA GLY A 56 -12.01 -44.23 5.24
C GLY A 56 -12.17 -42.74 5.44
N ARG A 57 -12.18 -41.99 4.34
CA ARG A 57 -12.58 -40.59 4.25
C ARG A 57 -14.11 -40.57 4.37
N GLU A 58 -14.66 -39.82 5.32
CA GLU A 58 -16.05 -39.37 5.23
C GLU A 58 -16.28 -38.09 6.03
N GLN A 59 -17.08 -37.25 5.42
CA GLN A 59 -17.31 -35.83 5.64
C GLN A 59 -18.74 -35.73 6.13
N PHE A 60 -18.96 -35.09 7.29
CA PHE A 60 -20.30 -34.67 7.72
C PHE A 60 -20.23 -33.22 8.20
N THR A 61 -20.46 -32.32 7.25
CA THR A 61 -21.00 -30.98 7.48
C THR A 61 -22.52 -31.12 7.56
N LEU A 62 -23.09 -30.83 8.72
CA LEU A 62 -24.53 -30.60 8.88
C LEU A 62 -24.70 -29.09 9.04
N GLU A 63 -24.68 -28.39 7.91
CA GLU A 63 -25.13 -27.01 7.79
C GLU A 63 -26.65 -27.03 7.64
N SER A 64 -27.34 -26.22 8.44
CA SER A 64 -28.71 -25.82 8.17
C SER A 64 -28.64 -24.67 7.17
N GLU A 65 -28.73 -25.01 5.88
CA GLU A 65 -28.95 -24.03 4.81
C GLU A 65 -30.38 -23.50 4.92
N GLU A 66 -30.53 -22.29 5.48
CA GLU A 66 -31.77 -21.55 5.44
C GLU A 66 -31.94 -20.97 4.02
N TRP A 67 -32.80 -21.61 3.23
CA TRP A 67 -33.05 -21.32 1.83
C TRP A 67 -33.65 -19.92 1.64
N ASN A 68 -32.93 -19.00 0.99
CA ASN A 68 -33.42 -17.66 0.64
C ASN A 68 -34.05 -17.66 -0.78
N PRO A 69 -35.36 -17.40 -0.93
CA PRO A 69 -36.06 -17.47 -2.22
C PRO A 69 -35.65 -16.41 -3.26
N TRP A 70 -34.90 -15.37 -2.85
CA TRP A 70 -34.61 -14.18 -3.67
C TRP A 70 -33.15 -14.06 -4.10
N GLU A 71 -32.30 -15.03 -3.73
CA GLU A 71 -30.86 -15.01 -4.03
C GLU A 71 -30.54 -14.97 -5.53
N GLY A 72 -31.40 -15.56 -6.36
CA GLY A 72 -31.26 -15.57 -7.82
C GLY A 72 -31.56 -14.22 -8.47
N ASP A 73 -32.55 -13.49 -7.93
CA ASP A 73 -33.03 -12.23 -8.52
C ASP A 73 -32.12 -11.06 -8.14
N GLU A 74 -31.60 -11.03 -6.91
CA GLU A 74 -30.63 -9.99 -6.48
C GLU A 74 -29.25 -10.16 -7.14
N LYS A 75 -28.77 -11.41 -7.31
CA LYS A 75 -27.54 -11.69 -8.07
C LYS A 75 -27.73 -11.26 -9.53
N ASN A 76 -28.90 -11.51 -10.14
CA ASN A 76 -29.16 -11.12 -11.52
C ASN A 76 -29.32 -9.60 -11.71
N GLU A 77 -29.97 -8.87 -10.80
CA GLU A 77 -30.08 -7.41 -10.91
C GLU A 77 -28.75 -6.69 -10.67
N GLN A 78 -27.97 -7.13 -9.68
CA GLN A 78 -26.62 -6.60 -9.45
C GLN A 78 -25.69 -6.97 -10.61
N GLN A 79 -25.76 -8.20 -11.13
CA GLN A 79 -24.97 -8.62 -12.28
C GLN A 79 -25.45 -7.95 -13.59
N TYR A 80 -26.73 -7.60 -13.74
CA TYR A 80 -27.23 -6.80 -14.86
C TYR A 80 -26.75 -5.36 -14.76
N ARG A 81 -26.91 -4.68 -13.60
CA ARG A 81 -26.36 -3.33 -13.41
C ARG A 81 -24.84 -3.29 -13.56
N PHE A 82 -24.13 -4.31 -13.07
CA PHE A 82 -22.68 -4.48 -13.21
C PHE A 82 -22.29 -4.78 -14.66
N LYS A 83 -23.02 -5.62 -15.39
CA LYS A 83 -22.81 -5.83 -16.84
C LYS A 83 -23.14 -4.59 -17.65
N THR A 84 -24.18 -3.82 -17.32
CA THR A 84 -24.54 -2.61 -18.09
C THR A 84 -23.54 -1.48 -17.81
N SER A 85 -23.10 -1.29 -16.56
CA SER A 85 -22.05 -0.31 -16.23
C SER A 85 -20.68 -0.74 -16.76
N LEU A 86 -20.32 -2.03 -16.71
CA LEU A 86 -19.13 -2.55 -17.38
C LEU A 86 -19.27 -2.62 -18.90
N GLN A 87 -20.45 -2.73 -19.51
CA GLN A 87 -20.61 -2.65 -20.97
C GLN A 87 -20.57 -1.20 -21.48
N VAL A 88 -20.96 -0.24 -20.63
CA VAL A 88 -20.75 1.19 -20.87
C VAL A 88 -19.27 1.57 -20.69
N LEU A 89 -18.53 0.89 -19.80
CA LEU A 89 -17.08 1.10 -19.58
C LEU A 89 -16.15 0.23 -20.47
N ASN A 90 -16.60 -0.97 -20.85
CA ASN A 90 -15.91 -1.95 -21.72
C ASN A 90 -16.56 -2.04 -23.10
N LYS A 91 -16.94 -0.90 -23.69
CA LYS A 91 -16.89 -0.84 -25.16
C LYS A 91 -15.42 -0.97 -25.55
N SER A 92 -15.00 -2.21 -25.74
CA SER A 92 -13.74 -2.59 -26.37
C SER A 92 -13.71 -1.95 -27.76
N THR A 93 -13.20 -0.74 -27.84
CA THR A 93 -12.54 -0.30 -29.06
C THR A 93 -11.29 -1.14 -29.17
N LYS A 94 -11.35 -2.23 -29.93
CA LYS A 94 -10.20 -2.74 -30.68
C LYS A 94 -9.77 -1.65 -31.67
N GLY A 95 -9.32 -0.53 -31.13
CA GLY A 95 -8.63 0.54 -31.82
C GLY A 95 -7.14 0.33 -31.63
N LYS A 96 -6.35 0.84 -32.57
CA LYS A 96 -4.90 0.94 -32.45
C LYS A 96 -4.56 1.63 -31.12
N THR A 97 -3.63 1.07 -30.35
CA THR A 97 -3.09 1.75 -29.17
C THR A 97 -2.29 2.96 -29.66
N ASP A 98 -2.67 4.15 -29.21
CA ASP A 98 -2.11 5.41 -29.69
C ASP A 98 -0.92 5.87 -28.83
N LEU A 99 -0.84 5.42 -27.57
CA LEU A 99 0.19 5.81 -26.61
C LEU A 99 0.77 4.58 -25.90
N SER A 100 2.10 4.51 -25.81
CA SER A 100 2.82 3.52 -25.01
C SER A 100 3.60 4.21 -23.91
N VAL A 101 3.35 3.84 -22.65
CA VAL A 101 3.97 4.42 -21.46
C VAL A 101 4.66 3.33 -20.64
N GLN A 102 5.92 3.55 -20.27
CA GLN A 102 6.64 2.67 -19.36
C GLN A 102 6.81 3.34 -18.00
N ILE A 103 6.39 2.65 -16.95
CA ILE A 103 6.40 3.12 -15.57
C ILE A 103 7.56 2.46 -14.84
N TRP A 104 8.48 3.26 -14.29
CA TRP A 104 9.65 2.77 -13.55
C TRP A 104 9.41 2.92 -12.04
N GLY A 105 9.11 1.80 -11.38
CA GLY A 105 8.76 1.73 -9.97
C GLY A 105 9.98 1.69 -9.05
N LYS A 106 10.39 2.82 -8.47
CA LYS A 106 11.52 2.91 -7.52
C LYS A 106 11.14 3.33 -6.10
N ALA A 107 9.85 3.41 -5.82
CA ALA A 107 9.30 3.57 -4.48
C ALA A 107 8.11 2.60 -4.28
N ALA A 108 7.86 2.22 -3.03
CA ALA A 108 6.81 1.24 -2.69
C ALA A 108 5.40 1.67 -3.16
N ILE A 109 5.13 2.97 -3.18
CA ILE A 109 3.91 3.57 -3.74
C ILE A 109 3.64 3.18 -5.21
N GLY A 110 4.68 2.74 -5.93
CA GLY A 110 4.53 2.25 -7.30
C GLY A 110 3.80 0.92 -7.39
N LEU A 111 3.92 0.08 -6.35
CA LEU A 111 3.12 -1.14 -6.25
C LEU A 111 1.65 -0.83 -6.00
N TYR A 112 1.36 0.20 -5.21
CA TYR A 112 -0.03 0.64 -5.04
C TYR A 112 -0.62 1.12 -6.36
N LEU A 113 0.11 1.95 -7.11
CA LEU A 113 -0.30 2.37 -8.44
C LEU A 113 -0.55 1.16 -9.35
N TRP A 114 0.38 0.20 -9.39
CA TRP A 114 0.27 -0.93 -10.31
C TRP A 114 -0.77 -1.98 -9.89
N GLU A 115 -0.61 -2.57 -8.71
CA GLU A 115 -1.40 -3.72 -8.26
C GLU A 115 -2.80 -3.31 -7.79
N HIS A 116 -2.96 -2.12 -7.18
CA HIS A 116 -4.25 -1.72 -6.59
C HIS A 116 -5.07 -0.78 -7.48
N ILE A 117 -4.43 0.20 -8.13
CA ILE A 117 -5.13 1.17 -9.00
C ILE A 117 -5.27 0.59 -10.41
N PHE A 118 -4.19 0.09 -11.01
CA PHE A 118 -4.23 -0.46 -12.36
C PHE A 118 -4.76 -1.90 -12.39
N GLU A 119 -4.79 -2.59 -11.25
CA GLU A 119 -5.12 -4.01 -11.13
C GLU A 119 -4.20 -4.87 -12.03
N GLY A 120 -2.95 -4.41 -12.15
CA GLY A 120 -1.92 -5.03 -12.97
C GLY A 120 -1.26 -6.19 -12.25
N LEU A 121 -1.11 -7.31 -12.95
CA LEU A 121 -0.32 -8.44 -12.48
C LEU A 121 1.17 -8.19 -12.71
N LEU A 122 2.01 -8.86 -11.91
CA LEU A 122 3.46 -8.82 -12.00
C LEU A 122 4.03 -10.21 -12.24
N ASP A 123 5.01 -10.27 -13.13
CA ASP A 123 5.78 -11.47 -13.48
C ASP A 123 7.28 -11.19 -13.29
N PRO A 124 8.00 -11.99 -12.47
CA PRO A 124 7.50 -13.04 -11.59
C PRO A 124 6.65 -12.48 -10.44
N SER A 125 5.75 -13.31 -9.90
CA SER A 125 4.91 -12.95 -8.74
C SER A 125 5.69 -12.92 -7.42
N ASP A 126 6.90 -13.50 -7.38
CA ASP A 126 7.77 -13.51 -6.20
C ASP A 126 8.21 -12.10 -5.82
N VAL A 127 7.82 -11.65 -4.62
CA VAL A 127 8.17 -10.32 -4.06
C VAL A 127 9.68 -10.14 -3.83
N THR A 128 10.45 -11.24 -3.77
CA THR A 128 11.91 -11.22 -3.58
C THR A 128 12.70 -11.20 -4.89
N ALA A 129 12.00 -11.25 -6.03
CA ALA A 129 12.63 -11.24 -7.34
C ALA A 129 13.44 -9.95 -7.59
N GLN A 130 14.55 -10.09 -8.32
CA GLN A 130 15.47 -8.99 -8.62
C GLN A 130 14.82 -7.92 -9.52
N TRP A 131 13.90 -8.34 -10.38
CA TRP A 131 13.00 -7.48 -11.12
C TRP A 131 11.61 -8.12 -11.18
N ARG A 132 10.60 -7.32 -11.46
CA ARG A 132 9.23 -7.76 -11.79
C ARG A 132 8.66 -6.80 -12.83
N GLU A 133 7.94 -7.36 -13.78
CA GLU A 133 7.34 -6.62 -14.88
C GLU A 133 5.85 -6.88 -15.00
N GLY A 134 5.12 -5.89 -15.50
CA GLY A 134 3.69 -6.01 -15.76
C GLY A 134 3.32 -5.27 -17.03
N LYS A 135 2.22 -5.71 -17.66
CA LYS A 135 1.60 -5.01 -18.79
C LYS A 135 0.11 -4.84 -18.52
N SER A 136 -0.41 -3.67 -18.86
CA SER A 136 -1.83 -3.33 -18.72
C SER A 136 -2.25 -2.40 -19.85
N ILE A 137 -3.52 -2.46 -20.24
CA ILE A 137 -4.09 -1.58 -21.27
C ILE A 137 -5.26 -0.86 -20.64
N VAL A 138 -5.26 0.47 -20.72
CA VAL A 138 -6.35 1.32 -20.22
C VAL A 138 -6.74 2.28 -21.34
N GLY A 139 -7.97 2.16 -21.83
CA GLY A 139 -8.43 2.94 -22.98
C GLY A 139 -7.56 2.69 -24.21
N ARG A 140 -6.85 3.74 -24.67
CA ARG A 140 -5.95 3.69 -25.84
C ARG A 140 -4.47 3.64 -25.47
N THR A 141 -4.17 3.58 -24.18
CA THR A 141 -2.81 3.61 -23.67
C THR A 141 -2.36 2.23 -23.22
N GLN A 142 -1.22 1.79 -23.75
CA GLN A 142 -0.52 0.60 -23.30
C GLN A 142 0.50 0.98 -22.22
N TYR A 143 0.38 0.34 -21.06
CA TYR A 143 1.31 0.50 -19.95
C TYR A 143 2.20 -0.73 -19.80
N SER A 144 3.49 -0.50 -19.64
CA SER A 144 4.41 -1.46 -19.06
C SER A 144 4.93 -0.93 -17.73
N PHE A 145 5.08 -1.80 -16.75
CA PHE A 145 5.60 -1.45 -15.43
C PHE A 145 6.79 -2.33 -15.12
N ILE A 146 7.85 -1.73 -14.57
CA ILE A 146 9.05 -2.42 -14.17
C ILE A 146 9.48 -1.94 -12.79
N THR A 147 9.79 -2.88 -11.90
CA THR A 147 10.24 -2.58 -10.53
C THR A 147 11.18 -3.65 -10.02
N GLY A 148 11.93 -3.36 -8.96
CA GLY A 148 12.81 -4.31 -8.29
C GLY A 148 14.20 -3.75 -7.96
N PRO A 149 15.01 -4.48 -7.17
CA PRO A 149 16.35 -4.08 -6.80
C PRO A 149 17.33 -3.95 -7.99
N ALA A 150 17.26 -4.85 -8.96
CA ALA A 150 18.15 -4.88 -10.12
C ALA A 150 17.76 -3.89 -11.23
N VAL A 151 16.59 -3.26 -11.11
CA VAL A 151 16.18 -2.18 -12.02
C VAL A 151 16.99 -0.94 -11.64
N ILE A 152 18.12 -0.75 -12.30
CA ILE A 152 19.05 0.37 -12.11
C ILE A 152 19.25 1.14 -13.42
N PRO A 153 19.56 2.44 -13.37
CA PRO A 153 19.76 3.26 -14.56
C PRO A 153 20.73 2.63 -15.57
N GLY A 154 20.27 2.36 -16.80
CA GLY A 154 21.10 1.80 -17.87
C GLY A 154 21.13 0.27 -17.98
N TYR A 155 20.47 -0.48 -17.08
CA TYR A 155 20.52 -1.95 -17.05
C TYR A 155 19.17 -2.63 -17.32
N PHE A 156 18.26 -1.96 -18.01
CA PHE A 156 16.97 -2.51 -18.47
C PHE A 156 16.58 -1.89 -19.82
N SER A 157 15.64 -2.50 -20.55
CA SER A 157 15.23 -1.99 -21.86
C SER A 157 14.24 -0.81 -21.73
N VAL A 158 14.55 0.26 -22.47
CA VAL A 158 13.68 1.43 -22.63
C VAL A 158 13.15 1.39 -24.04
N ASP A 159 12.02 0.71 -24.21
CA ASP A 159 11.44 0.41 -25.53
C ASP A 159 10.34 1.42 -25.93
N VAL A 160 10.13 2.46 -25.13
CA VAL A 160 9.13 3.51 -25.36
C VAL A 160 9.72 4.90 -25.14
N ASN A 161 9.10 5.89 -25.75
CA ASN A 161 9.44 7.31 -25.67
C ASN A 161 8.73 8.06 -24.53
N ASN A 162 7.74 7.45 -23.85
CA ASN A 162 6.99 8.06 -22.75
C ASN A 162 7.23 7.30 -21.44
N VAL A 163 7.69 8.02 -20.41
CA VAL A 163 8.03 7.40 -19.13
C VAL A 163 7.32 8.07 -17.96
N VAL A 164 6.96 7.26 -16.96
CA VAL A 164 6.58 7.73 -15.63
C VAL A 164 7.58 7.20 -14.61
N LEU A 165 8.24 8.09 -13.88
CA LEU A 165 9.14 7.72 -12.78
C LEU A 165 8.38 7.72 -11.46
N ILE A 166 8.52 6.67 -10.66
CA ILE A 166 7.96 6.63 -9.30
C ILE A 166 9.10 6.73 -8.29
N LEU A 167 9.17 7.86 -7.60
CA LEU A 167 10.32 8.28 -6.78
C LEU A 167 9.96 8.45 -5.30
N ASN A 168 10.98 8.36 -4.45
CA ASN A 168 10.87 8.59 -3.02
C ASN A 168 11.71 9.82 -2.63
N GLY A 169 11.06 10.90 -2.22
CA GLY A 169 11.68 12.15 -1.79
C GLY A 169 11.63 12.38 -0.28
N ARG A 170 11.32 11.34 0.51
CA ARG A 170 11.01 11.48 1.94
C ARG A 170 12.20 11.96 2.78
N GLU A 171 13.41 11.49 2.48
CA GLU A 171 14.63 11.76 3.25
C GLU A 171 15.84 11.99 2.33
N LYS A 172 16.90 12.63 2.84
CA LYS A 172 18.08 13.04 2.05
C LYS A 172 18.71 11.90 1.22
N ALA A 173 18.84 10.70 1.79
CA ALA A 173 19.40 9.56 1.07
C ALA A 173 18.50 9.11 -0.09
N LYS A 174 17.17 9.17 0.08
CA LYS A 174 16.19 8.82 -0.95
C LYS A 174 16.13 9.90 -2.03
N ILE A 175 16.23 11.18 -1.64
CA ILE A 175 16.36 12.31 -2.57
C ILE A 175 17.60 12.11 -3.45
N PHE A 176 18.77 11.81 -2.87
CA PHE A 176 19.99 11.55 -3.64
C PHE A 176 19.77 10.44 -4.68
N TYR A 177 19.17 9.33 -4.28
CA TYR A 177 18.85 8.22 -5.18
C TYR A 177 17.83 8.63 -6.27
N ALA A 178 16.78 9.35 -5.91
CA ALA A 178 15.76 9.85 -6.85
C ALA A 178 16.37 10.81 -7.89
N THR A 179 17.28 11.68 -7.47
CA THR A 179 18.01 12.59 -8.36
C THR A 179 18.85 11.83 -9.39
N GLN A 180 19.46 10.69 -9.05
CA GLN A 180 20.19 9.88 -10.03
C GLN A 180 19.27 9.36 -11.15
N TRP A 181 18.03 8.98 -10.82
CA TRP A 181 17.03 8.58 -11.81
C TRP A 181 16.59 9.73 -12.70
N LEU A 182 16.41 10.92 -12.13
CA LEU A 182 16.08 12.12 -12.91
C LEU A 182 17.23 12.49 -13.85
N LEU A 183 18.48 12.48 -13.39
CA LEU A 183 19.64 12.76 -14.25
C LEU A 183 19.80 11.73 -15.38
N TYR A 184 19.54 10.45 -15.10
CA TYR A 184 19.51 9.42 -16.13
C TYR A 184 18.41 9.68 -17.17
N ALA A 185 17.19 9.99 -16.72
CA ALA A 185 16.09 10.33 -17.62
C ALA A 185 16.40 11.61 -18.42
N GLN A 186 17.04 12.61 -17.81
CA GLN A 186 17.49 13.83 -18.48
C GLN A 186 18.43 13.51 -19.65
N ASN A 187 19.42 12.64 -19.42
CA ASN A 187 20.33 12.20 -20.47
C ASN A 187 19.56 11.51 -21.61
N LEU A 188 18.59 10.64 -21.28
CA LEU A 188 17.75 9.98 -22.30
C LEU A 188 16.90 10.96 -23.11
N VAL A 189 16.41 12.04 -22.50
CA VAL A 189 15.72 13.13 -23.21
C VAL A 189 16.70 13.89 -24.11
N GLN A 190 17.92 14.19 -23.64
CA GLN A 190 18.95 14.89 -24.43
C GLN A 190 19.37 14.10 -25.67
N ILE A 191 19.47 12.77 -25.58
CA ILE A 191 19.76 11.90 -26.72
C ILE A 191 18.51 11.48 -27.51
N GLN A 192 17.37 12.14 -27.27
CA GLN A 192 16.10 11.94 -27.99
C GLN A 192 15.53 10.52 -27.90
N LYS A 193 15.92 9.73 -26.89
CA LYS A 193 15.31 8.42 -26.61
C LYS A 193 14.00 8.55 -25.85
N LEU A 194 13.87 9.58 -25.00
CA LEU A 194 12.63 9.92 -24.31
C LEU A 194 12.10 11.25 -24.85
N GLN A 195 10.80 11.29 -25.11
CA GLN A 195 10.08 12.49 -25.53
C GLN A 195 9.34 13.12 -24.34
N HIS A 196 8.68 12.29 -23.54
CA HIS A 196 7.78 12.75 -22.48
C HIS A 196 8.08 12.06 -21.15
N LEU A 197 8.03 12.84 -20.07
CA LEU A 197 8.30 12.36 -18.72
C LEU A 197 7.33 12.93 -17.69
N ALA A 198 6.76 12.03 -16.88
CA ALA A 198 6.02 12.38 -15.67
C ALA A 198 6.68 11.76 -14.43
N VAL A 199 6.40 12.32 -13.25
CA VAL A 199 6.90 11.81 -11.97
C VAL A 199 5.73 11.58 -11.01
N VAL A 200 5.70 10.43 -10.36
CA VAL A 200 4.91 10.17 -9.14
C VAL A 200 5.85 10.20 -7.95
N LEU A 201 5.67 11.16 -7.05
CA LEU A 201 6.58 11.44 -5.95
C LEU A 201 5.94 11.12 -4.60
N LEU A 202 6.52 10.16 -3.87
CA LEU A 202 6.33 10.09 -2.42
C LEU A 202 7.09 11.26 -1.79
N GLY A 203 6.35 12.33 -1.46
CA GLY A 203 6.91 13.56 -0.91
C GLY A 203 7.39 13.44 0.53
N ASN A 204 8.08 14.47 0.99
CA ASN A 204 8.42 14.66 2.40
C ASN A 204 7.16 15.03 3.22
N GLU A 205 7.07 14.52 4.44
CA GLU A 205 5.94 14.72 5.35
C GLU A 205 5.73 16.17 5.81
N HIS A 206 6.77 17.01 5.72
CA HIS A 206 6.68 18.45 6.01
C HIS A 206 6.48 19.28 4.73
N CYS A 207 6.30 18.62 3.58
CA CYS A 207 6.17 19.22 2.25
C CYS A 207 7.40 19.96 1.72
N ASN A 208 8.58 19.65 2.25
CA ASN A 208 9.87 20.15 1.78
C ASN A 208 10.34 19.36 0.55
N ASN A 209 9.79 19.69 -0.62
CA ASN A 209 10.06 18.98 -1.88
C ASN A 209 10.84 19.83 -2.90
N GLU A 210 11.41 20.97 -2.50
CA GLU A 210 12.04 21.99 -3.35
C GLU A 210 13.14 21.45 -4.25
N TRP A 211 13.78 20.35 -3.84
CA TRP A 211 14.83 19.68 -4.59
C TRP A 211 14.39 19.22 -5.99
N ILE A 212 13.09 18.97 -6.23
CA ILE A 212 12.58 18.56 -7.54
C ILE A 212 12.33 19.76 -8.47
N ASN A 213 12.24 20.98 -7.94
CA ASN A 213 11.88 22.17 -8.72
C ASN A 213 12.73 22.39 -9.98
N PRO A 214 14.06 22.21 -9.97
CA PRO A 214 14.87 22.40 -11.18
C PRO A 214 14.55 21.43 -12.32
N PHE A 215 13.89 20.30 -12.01
CA PHE A 215 13.54 19.29 -13.02
C PHE A 215 12.16 19.54 -13.64
N LEU A 216 11.31 20.38 -13.04
CA LEU A 216 9.96 20.65 -13.52
C LEU A 216 9.98 21.56 -14.75
N LYS A 217 9.16 21.25 -15.75
CA LYS A 217 9.07 21.98 -17.03
C LYS A 217 8.70 23.45 -16.85
N ARG A 218 7.82 23.77 -15.89
CA ARG A 218 7.49 25.16 -15.52
C ARG A 218 8.70 26.00 -15.07
N ASN A 219 9.78 25.35 -14.66
CA ASN A 219 11.02 25.97 -14.21
C ASN A 219 12.18 25.76 -15.21
N GLY A 220 11.88 25.37 -16.45
CA GLY A 220 12.89 25.10 -17.48
C GLY A 220 13.47 23.67 -17.47
N GLY A 221 12.93 22.77 -16.65
CA GLY A 221 13.29 21.35 -16.65
C GLY A 221 12.56 20.52 -17.71
N PHE A 222 12.61 19.19 -17.59
CA PHE A 222 12.06 18.23 -18.57
C PHE A 222 10.92 17.36 -18.01
N VAL A 223 10.63 17.42 -16.70
CA VAL A 223 9.49 16.73 -16.10
C VAL A 223 8.22 17.53 -16.38
N GLU A 224 7.31 16.96 -17.16
CA GLU A 224 6.11 17.66 -17.64
C GLU A 224 4.96 17.65 -16.65
N LEU A 225 4.87 16.57 -15.85
CA LEU A 225 3.78 16.34 -14.92
C LEU A 225 4.36 15.80 -13.61
N LEU A 226 3.85 16.30 -12.49
CA LEU A 226 4.17 15.83 -11.14
C LEU A 226 2.90 15.40 -10.43
N PHE A 227 2.82 14.12 -10.07
CA PHE A 227 1.84 13.58 -9.14
C PHE A 227 2.50 13.50 -7.76
N ILE A 228 2.05 14.29 -6.80
CA ILE A 228 2.66 14.37 -5.47
C ILE A 228 1.76 13.74 -4.42
N ILE A 229 2.35 12.89 -3.58
CA ILE A 229 1.67 12.29 -2.42
C ILE A 229 1.71 13.25 -1.25
N TYR A 230 0.60 13.28 -0.50
CA TYR A 230 0.23 14.24 0.53
C TYR A 230 -0.33 15.56 -0.01
N ASP A 231 -1.06 16.27 0.85
CA ASP A 231 -1.46 17.65 0.58
C ASP A 231 -0.20 18.51 0.33
N SER A 232 -0.25 19.39 -0.65
CA SER A 232 0.88 20.23 -1.01
C SER A 232 0.42 21.59 -1.53
N PRO A 233 1.11 22.68 -1.17
CA PRO A 233 0.79 24.00 -1.71
C PRO A 233 1.03 24.12 -3.22
N TRP A 234 1.70 23.15 -3.84
CA TRP A 234 2.05 23.20 -5.26
C TRP A 234 0.95 22.65 -6.17
N ILE A 235 -0.05 21.96 -5.62
CA ILE A 235 -1.12 21.34 -6.39
C ILE A 235 -1.91 22.44 -7.10
N ASN A 236 -1.96 22.36 -8.43
CA ASN A 236 -2.64 23.32 -9.28
C ASN A 236 -3.55 22.67 -10.33
N ASP A 237 -3.63 21.34 -10.36
CA ASP A 237 -4.43 20.56 -11.32
C ASP A 237 -4.13 20.86 -12.81
N VAL A 238 -2.93 21.39 -13.10
CA VAL A 238 -2.44 21.67 -14.46
C VAL A 238 -1.20 20.85 -14.77
N ASP A 239 -0.15 21.01 -13.97
CA ASP A 239 1.10 20.27 -14.10
C ASP A 239 1.53 19.60 -12.78
N VAL A 240 0.92 19.98 -11.66
CA VAL A 240 1.11 19.34 -10.36
C VAL A 240 -0.24 18.88 -9.80
N PHE A 241 -0.36 17.58 -9.59
CA PHE A 241 -1.58 16.88 -9.17
C PHE A 241 -1.39 16.16 -7.84
N GLN A 242 -2.44 16.10 -7.02
CA GLN A 242 -2.44 15.27 -5.81
C GLN A 242 -2.55 13.78 -6.17
N TRP A 243 -1.82 12.93 -5.46
CA TRP A 243 -1.90 11.47 -5.55
C TRP A 243 -2.08 10.85 -4.16
N PRO A 244 -2.88 9.79 -3.99
CA PRO A 244 -3.04 9.17 -2.68
C PRO A 244 -1.79 8.40 -2.25
N LEU A 245 -1.60 8.27 -0.94
CA LEU A 245 -0.61 7.40 -0.34
C LEU A 245 -0.89 5.91 -0.63
N GLY A 246 -2.16 5.50 -0.53
CA GLY A 246 -2.58 4.11 -0.72
C GLY A 246 -2.32 3.21 0.48
N VAL A 247 -2.24 1.90 0.25
CA VAL A 247 -1.96 0.89 1.29
C VAL A 247 -0.46 0.61 1.44
N ALA A 248 -0.03 0.01 2.55
CA ALA A 248 1.37 -0.30 2.81
C ALA A 248 1.86 -1.54 2.03
N THR A 249 2.00 -1.42 0.71
CA THR A 249 2.51 -2.51 -0.17
C THR A 249 3.92 -2.98 0.23
N TYR A 250 4.75 -2.12 0.83
CA TYR A 250 6.06 -2.52 1.38
C TYR A 250 5.97 -3.48 2.58
N ARG A 251 4.77 -3.65 3.17
CA ARG A 251 4.43 -4.66 4.18
C ARG A 251 3.60 -5.79 3.60
N ASN A 252 3.56 -5.93 2.27
CA ASN A 252 2.78 -6.92 1.55
C ASN A 252 1.27 -6.86 1.85
N PHE A 253 0.73 -5.66 2.06
CA PHE A 253 -0.72 -5.52 2.16
C PHE A 253 -1.37 -5.94 0.84
N PRO A 254 -2.34 -6.87 0.84
CA PRO A 254 -2.84 -7.49 -0.38
C PRO A 254 -3.89 -6.63 -1.08
N VAL A 255 -4.13 -6.93 -2.36
CA VAL A 255 -5.38 -6.55 -3.03
C VAL A 255 -6.51 -7.40 -2.44
N VAL A 256 -7.57 -6.75 -1.96
CA VAL A 256 -8.69 -7.40 -1.28
C VAL A 256 -9.93 -7.31 -2.16
N GLU A 257 -10.58 -8.44 -2.41
CA GLU A 257 -11.88 -8.50 -3.08
C GLU A 257 -13.00 -8.48 -2.04
N ALA A 258 -14.08 -7.74 -2.33
CA ALA A 258 -15.24 -7.70 -1.47
C ALA A 258 -15.91 -9.07 -1.43
N SER A 259 -16.15 -9.61 -0.24
CA SER A 259 -16.88 -10.85 -0.02
C SER A 259 -18.24 -10.60 0.62
N TRP A 260 -19.13 -11.58 0.52
CA TRP A 260 -20.44 -11.55 1.18
C TRP A 260 -20.29 -11.45 2.71
N SER A 261 -19.42 -12.28 3.29
CA SER A 261 -19.13 -12.26 4.74
C SER A 261 -18.62 -10.90 5.23
N MET A 262 -17.73 -10.24 4.48
CA MET A 262 -17.19 -8.92 4.85
C MET A 262 -18.29 -7.86 5.01
N LEU A 263 -19.35 -7.98 4.22
CA LEU A 263 -20.49 -7.07 4.23
C LEU A 263 -21.48 -7.43 5.34
N HIS A 264 -21.92 -8.70 5.38
CA HIS A 264 -23.11 -9.13 6.11
C HIS A 264 -22.86 -9.60 7.54
N ASP A 265 -21.65 -10.10 7.84
CA ASP A 265 -21.38 -10.68 9.15
C ASP A 265 -21.39 -9.61 10.24
N GLU A 266 -21.96 -9.94 11.38
CA GLU A 266 -21.84 -9.10 12.57
C GLU A 266 -20.37 -9.08 13.04
N ARG A 267 -19.85 -7.89 13.34
CA ARG A 267 -18.45 -7.70 13.71
C ARG A 267 -18.32 -7.69 15.24
N PRO A 268 -17.46 -8.53 15.84
CA PRO A 268 -17.35 -8.63 17.29
C PRO A 268 -16.73 -7.40 17.96
N TYR A 269 -16.06 -6.53 17.21
CA TYR A 269 -15.43 -5.32 17.73
C TYR A 269 -16.07 -4.06 17.15
N LEU A 270 -16.28 -3.04 17.99
CA LEU A 270 -16.75 -1.73 17.52
C LEU A 270 -15.66 -1.00 16.76
N CYS A 271 -14.40 -1.16 17.15
CA CYS A 271 -13.30 -0.48 16.50
C CYS A 271 -12.00 -1.27 16.55
N ASN A 272 -11.00 -0.89 15.74
CA ASN A 272 -9.63 -1.34 15.91
C ASN A 272 -8.61 -0.20 15.91
N PHE A 273 -7.51 -0.46 16.59
CA PHE A 273 -6.29 0.33 16.47
C PHE A 273 -5.05 -0.56 16.65
N LEU A 274 -4.27 -0.70 15.57
CA LEU A 274 -2.97 -1.37 15.60
C LEU A 274 -1.89 -0.40 15.14
N GLY A 275 -0.85 -0.24 15.96
CA GLY A 275 0.25 0.66 15.62
C GLY A 275 1.22 0.96 16.75
N THR A 276 2.32 1.61 16.39
CA THR A 276 3.32 2.09 17.35
C THR A 276 2.81 3.34 18.06
N ILE A 277 2.86 3.37 19.39
CA ILE A 277 2.54 4.56 20.20
C ILE A 277 3.83 5.33 20.44
N TYR A 278 3.84 6.61 20.04
CA TYR A 278 4.94 7.52 20.36
C TYR A 278 4.53 8.45 21.50
N GLU A 279 5.50 8.84 22.33
CA GLU A 279 5.27 9.86 23.36
C GLU A 279 4.86 11.19 22.73
N ASN A 280 3.98 11.93 23.42
CA ASN A 280 3.47 13.24 22.99
C ASN A 280 2.84 13.22 21.58
N SER A 281 2.28 12.08 21.18
CA SER A 281 1.63 11.91 19.89
C SER A 281 0.13 11.76 20.01
N SER A 282 -0.58 11.99 18.90
CA SER A 282 -2.03 11.78 18.88
C SER A 282 -2.43 10.32 19.14
N ARG A 283 -1.55 9.37 18.79
CA ARG A 283 -1.72 7.95 19.12
C ARG A 283 -1.76 7.72 20.64
N GLN A 284 -0.95 8.45 21.40
CA GLN A 284 -0.98 8.39 22.86
C GLN A 284 -2.28 8.99 23.41
N ALA A 285 -2.72 10.13 22.86
CA ALA A 285 -4.00 10.75 23.22
C ALA A 285 -5.19 9.81 22.98
N LEU A 286 -5.25 9.18 21.80
CA LEU A 286 -6.23 8.15 21.46
C LEU A 286 -6.24 7.01 22.49
N MET A 287 -5.06 6.46 22.77
CA MET A 287 -4.93 5.31 23.69
C MET A 287 -5.32 5.66 25.12
N ASN A 288 -5.03 6.89 25.57
CA ASN A 288 -5.46 7.37 26.88
C ASN A 288 -6.98 7.45 26.99
N ILE A 289 -7.67 7.88 25.92
CA ILE A 289 -9.13 7.97 25.88
C ILE A 289 -9.76 6.58 25.89
N LEU A 290 -9.27 5.66 25.05
CA LEU A 290 -9.75 4.27 25.03
C LEU A 290 -9.66 3.60 26.41
N LYS A 291 -8.54 3.79 27.11
CA LYS A 291 -8.32 3.21 28.45
C LYS A 291 -9.16 3.86 29.52
N LYS A 292 -9.30 5.19 29.50
CA LYS A 292 -10.04 5.95 30.53
C LYS A 292 -11.51 5.55 30.59
N ASP A 293 -12.11 5.34 29.42
CA ASP A 293 -13.55 5.08 29.30
C ASP A 293 -13.88 3.59 29.27
N GLY A 294 -12.87 2.71 29.40
CA GLY A 294 -13.03 1.24 29.32
C GLY A 294 -13.44 0.73 27.93
N ASN A 295 -13.34 1.59 26.91
CA ASN A 295 -13.69 1.29 25.52
C ASN A 295 -12.61 0.44 24.82
N ASP A 296 -11.42 0.32 25.41
CA ASP A 296 -10.37 -0.59 24.95
C ASP A 296 -10.83 -2.05 24.89
N LYS A 297 -11.79 -2.45 25.73
CA LYS A 297 -12.39 -3.80 25.71
C LYS A 297 -13.36 -4.04 24.55
N LEU A 298 -13.89 -2.96 23.97
CA LEU A 298 -14.84 -3.02 22.84
C LEU A 298 -14.12 -2.97 21.49
N CYS A 299 -12.81 -2.77 21.50
CA CYS A 299 -12.01 -2.56 20.31
C CYS A 299 -10.86 -3.55 20.24
N TRP A 300 -10.49 -3.95 19.02
CA TRP A 300 -9.27 -4.70 18.78
C TRP A 300 -8.07 -3.77 18.85
N VAL A 301 -7.40 -3.73 20.00
CA VAL A 301 -6.24 -2.86 20.22
C VAL A 301 -4.95 -3.67 20.33
N SER A 302 -3.99 -3.39 19.45
CA SER A 302 -2.64 -3.95 19.54
C SER A 302 -1.61 -2.85 19.34
N ALA A 303 -1.16 -2.30 20.47
CA ALA A 303 -0.14 -1.27 20.49
C ALA A 303 1.26 -1.86 20.58
N ARG A 304 2.22 -1.24 19.89
CA ARG A 304 3.65 -1.53 20.03
C ARG A 304 4.37 -0.29 20.57
N GLU A 305 5.42 -0.50 21.36
CA GLU A 305 6.28 0.60 21.81
C GLU A 305 7.26 1.03 20.70
N HIS A 306 7.70 0.08 19.88
CA HIS A 306 8.72 0.31 18.86
C HIS A 306 8.19 0.03 17.45
N TRP A 307 8.66 0.83 16.48
CA TRP A 307 8.32 0.64 15.08
C TRP A 307 9.21 -0.43 14.44
N GLN A 308 8.61 -1.30 13.63
CA GLN A 308 9.32 -2.33 12.88
C GLN A 308 9.06 -2.17 11.38
N PRO A 309 10.11 -2.31 10.54
CA PRO A 309 9.98 -2.14 9.09
C PRO A 309 9.20 -3.28 8.43
N GLN A 310 9.42 -4.50 8.89
CA GLN A 310 8.84 -5.71 8.31
C GLN A 310 7.73 -6.26 9.19
N GLU A 311 6.68 -6.78 8.55
CA GLU A 311 5.57 -7.46 9.19
C GLU A 311 5.79 -8.98 9.10
N THR A 312 5.46 -9.74 10.14
CA THR A 312 5.44 -11.20 10.04
C THR A 312 4.10 -11.65 9.43
N ASN A 313 4.03 -12.86 8.87
CA ASN A 313 2.76 -13.39 8.35
C ASN A 313 1.66 -13.43 9.42
N GLU A 314 2.03 -13.74 10.67
CA GLU A 314 1.12 -13.76 11.80
C GLU A 314 0.62 -12.35 12.13
N SER A 315 1.52 -11.37 12.20
CA SER A 315 1.14 -10.02 12.59
C SER A 315 0.41 -9.26 11.47
N LEU A 316 0.69 -9.58 10.20
CA LEU A 316 -0.09 -9.14 9.05
C LEU A 316 -1.49 -9.74 9.09
N LYS A 317 -1.61 -11.05 9.32
CA LYS A 317 -2.91 -11.72 9.44
C LYS A 317 -3.74 -11.13 10.59
N ASN A 318 -3.13 -10.96 11.77
CA ASN A 318 -3.80 -10.33 12.91
C ASN A 318 -4.29 -8.91 12.58
N TYR A 319 -3.55 -8.15 11.77
CA TYR A 319 -3.99 -6.84 11.31
C TYR A 319 -5.18 -6.91 10.35
N GLN A 320 -5.14 -7.83 9.38
CA GLN A 320 -6.25 -8.06 8.45
C GLN A 320 -7.51 -8.52 9.19
N ASP A 321 -7.37 -9.43 10.15
CA ASP A 321 -8.47 -9.91 10.98
C ASP A 321 -9.08 -8.76 11.79
N ALA A 322 -8.26 -7.87 12.35
CA ALA A 322 -8.76 -6.69 13.05
C ALA A 322 -9.54 -5.73 12.13
N LEU A 323 -9.11 -5.55 10.88
CA LEU A 323 -9.85 -4.76 9.89
C LEU A 323 -11.17 -5.44 9.49
N LEU A 324 -11.18 -6.76 9.30
CA LEU A 324 -12.36 -7.51 8.92
C LEU A 324 -13.40 -7.60 10.05
N GLN A 325 -12.94 -7.73 11.30
CA GLN A 325 -13.78 -8.00 12.47
C GLN A 325 -14.17 -6.75 13.28
N SER A 326 -13.83 -5.55 12.81
CA SER A 326 -14.20 -4.30 13.50
C SER A 326 -15.07 -3.39 12.63
N ASP A 327 -16.08 -2.75 13.21
CA ASP A 327 -16.91 -1.79 12.46
C ASP A 327 -16.14 -0.53 12.05
N LEU A 328 -15.32 -0.03 12.96
CA LEU A 328 -14.53 1.19 12.77
C LEU A 328 -13.03 0.91 12.79
N THR A 329 -12.25 1.72 12.07
CA THR A 329 -10.79 1.75 12.21
C THR A 329 -10.32 3.13 12.61
N LEU A 330 -9.63 3.20 13.75
CA LEU A 330 -9.15 4.47 14.29
C LEU A 330 -7.85 4.88 13.59
N CYS A 331 -7.87 6.04 12.95
CA CYS A 331 -6.78 6.57 12.13
C CYS A 331 -6.22 7.88 12.73
N PRO A 332 -5.50 7.82 13.87
CA PRO A 332 -4.79 8.97 14.42
C PRO A 332 -3.67 9.41 13.52
N VAL A 333 -3.44 10.73 13.49
CA VAL A 333 -2.33 11.31 12.75
C VAL A 333 -1.00 10.73 13.26
N GLY A 334 -0.10 10.49 12.31
CA GLY A 334 1.28 10.11 12.59
C GLY A 334 2.20 11.28 12.33
N VAL A 335 3.31 11.00 11.63
CA VAL A 335 4.14 12.05 11.03
C VAL A 335 3.35 12.83 9.97
N ASN A 336 2.40 12.17 9.31
CA ASN A 336 1.42 12.76 8.39
C ASN A 336 -0.02 12.53 8.84
N THR A 337 -0.92 13.41 8.39
CA THR A 337 -2.37 13.22 8.51
C THR A 337 -2.85 12.02 7.70
N GLU A 338 -2.45 11.94 6.42
CA GLU A 338 -2.77 10.81 5.56
C GLU A 338 -1.90 9.60 5.93
N CYS A 339 -2.53 8.46 6.21
CA CYS A 339 -1.83 7.23 6.58
C CYS A 339 -2.39 6.00 5.87
N TYR A 340 -1.55 4.97 5.71
CA TYR A 340 -1.92 3.73 5.02
C TYR A 340 -3.19 3.08 5.58
N ARG A 341 -3.39 3.17 6.90
CA ARG A 341 -4.55 2.59 7.61
C ARG A 341 -5.89 3.06 7.06
N ILE A 342 -5.98 4.29 6.55
CA ILE A 342 -7.22 4.81 5.96
C ILE A 342 -7.65 3.93 4.78
N TYR A 343 -6.73 3.69 3.84
CA TYR A 343 -6.96 2.89 2.64
C TYR A 343 -7.10 1.39 2.94
N GLU A 344 -6.34 0.91 3.91
CA GLU A 344 -6.39 -0.48 4.36
C GLU A 344 -7.75 -0.80 5.00
N ALA A 345 -8.29 0.11 5.82
CA ALA A 345 -9.62 -0.02 6.40
C ALA A 345 -10.73 0.01 5.32
N CYS A 346 -10.60 0.90 4.33
CA CYS A 346 -11.49 0.92 3.16
C CYS A 346 -11.50 -0.42 2.43
N SER A 347 -10.36 -1.12 2.35
CA SER A 347 -10.26 -2.42 1.65
C SER A 347 -11.06 -3.55 2.32
N TYR A 348 -11.33 -3.44 3.63
CA TYR A 348 -12.04 -4.43 4.43
C TYR A 348 -13.44 -3.96 4.88
N GLY A 349 -13.90 -2.81 4.36
CA GLY A 349 -15.18 -2.24 4.75
C GLY A 349 -15.24 -1.77 6.21
N SER A 350 -14.09 -1.58 6.88
CA SER A 350 -14.03 -0.98 8.22
C SER A 350 -13.99 0.53 8.09
N ILE A 351 -14.93 1.24 8.71
CA ILE A 351 -15.14 2.67 8.46
C ILE A 351 -14.02 3.47 9.13
N PRO A 352 -13.24 4.27 8.36
CA PRO A 352 -12.19 5.08 8.95
C PRO A 352 -12.75 6.18 9.86
N VAL A 353 -12.26 6.22 11.10
CA VAL A 353 -12.38 7.39 12.00
C VAL A 353 -11.07 8.16 11.90
N VAL A 354 -11.09 9.23 11.13
CA VAL A 354 -9.89 9.96 10.71
C VAL A 354 -9.75 11.26 11.49
N GLU A 355 -8.57 11.44 12.07
CA GLU A 355 -8.23 12.70 12.73
C GLU A 355 -7.89 13.77 11.68
N ASP A 356 -8.79 14.73 11.53
CA ASP A 356 -8.76 15.78 10.53
C ASP A 356 -7.99 17.01 11.03
N VAL A 357 -6.69 16.79 11.27
CA VAL A 357 -5.72 17.76 11.79
C VAL A 357 -4.49 17.78 10.88
N MET A 358 -4.05 18.97 10.47
CA MET A 358 -2.83 19.12 9.68
C MET A 358 -1.60 18.85 10.57
N THR A 359 -0.72 17.97 10.13
CA THR A 359 0.56 17.72 10.81
C THR A 359 1.55 18.87 10.60
N ALA A 360 2.66 18.88 11.36
CA ALA A 360 3.67 19.93 11.25
C ALA A 360 4.26 20.01 9.83
N GLY A 361 4.52 21.23 9.35
CA GLY A 361 5.07 21.48 8.01
C GLY A 361 4.28 22.54 7.24
N SER A 362 4.52 22.60 5.93
CA SER A 362 3.96 23.63 5.04
C SER A 362 2.90 23.07 4.07
N CYS A 363 2.33 21.91 4.39
CA CYS A 363 1.48 21.15 3.48
C CYS A 363 0.11 21.79 3.18
N GLY A 364 -0.46 22.56 4.13
CA GLY A 364 -1.84 23.07 4.04
C GLY A 364 -2.00 24.55 3.72
N ASN A 365 -0.91 25.32 3.60
CA ASN A 365 -0.99 26.78 3.69
C ASN A 365 -1.08 27.45 2.31
N THR A 366 -2.22 27.28 1.62
CA THR A 366 -2.50 28.07 0.40
C THR A 366 -3.89 28.67 0.40
N SER A 367 -3.99 29.87 -0.18
CA SER A 367 -5.26 30.59 -0.40
C SER A 367 -6.22 29.89 -1.36
N VAL A 368 -5.76 28.86 -2.08
CA VAL A 368 -6.50 28.19 -3.16
C VAL A 368 -7.27 26.96 -2.63
N HIS A 369 -6.78 26.30 -1.59
CA HIS A 369 -7.31 25.01 -1.13
C HIS A 369 -7.82 25.08 0.31
N HIS A 370 -9.13 25.27 0.47
CA HIS A 370 -9.76 25.45 1.79
C HIS A 370 -10.05 24.15 2.56
N SER A 371 -9.84 22.97 1.95
CA SER A 371 -10.24 21.68 2.53
C SER A 371 -9.10 20.86 3.13
N ALA A 372 -7.87 21.36 3.15
CA ALA A 372 -6.73 20.66 3.73
C ALA A 372 -6.90 20.45 5.26
N PRO A 373 -6.40 19.34 5.83
CA PRO A 373 -5.72 18.21 5.19
C PRO A 373 -6.68 17.24 4.49
N LEU A 374 -6.15 16.22 3.81
CA LEU A 374 -6.90 15.14 3.16
C LEU A 374 -7.80 15.64 2.02
N GLN A 375 -7.34 16.64 1.26
CA GLN A 375 -8.12 17.30 0.22
C GLN A 375 -8.65 16.31 -0.83
N LEU A 376 -7.80 15.41 -1.33
CA LEU A 376 -8.22 14.40 -2.31
C LEU A 376 -9.37 13.54 -1.79
N LEU A 377 -9.25 13.01 -0.57
CA LEU A 377 -10.28 12.15 0.03
C LEU A 377 -11.59 12.91 0.25
N LYS A 378 -11.52 14.14 0.77
CA LYS A 378 -12.71 14.99 1.00
C LYS A 378 -13.38 15.42 -0.30
N SER A 379 -12.61 15.84 -1.29
CA SER A 379 -13.13 16.27 -2.60
C SER A 379 -13.80 15.13 -3.36
N MET A 380 -13.37 13.89 -3.14
CA MET A 380 -14.00 12.68 -3.67
C MET A 380 -15.13 12.14 -2.78
N GLY A 381 -15.58 12.89 -1.77
CA GLY A 381 -16.74 12.53 -0.96
C GLY A 381 -16.53 11.30 -0.07
N ALA A 382 -15.33 11.12 0.49
CA ALA A 382 -15.03 9.98 1.36
C ALA A 382 -16.05 9.82 2.50
N PRO A 383 -16.71 8.66 2.65
CA PRO A 383 -17.74 8.41 3.67
C PRO A 383 -17.11 8.08 5.03
N PHE A 384 -16.13 8.87 5.46
CA PHE A 384 -15.37 8.66 6.69
C PHE A 384 -15.97 9.46 7.83
N ILE A 385 -15.62 9.07 9.06
CA ILE A 385 -15.91 9.87 10.25
C ILE A 385 -14.70 10.76 10.50
N PHE A 386 -14.79 12.03 10.14
CA PHE A 386 -13.74 13.02 10.43
C PHE A 386 -13.94 13.62 11.81
N ILE A 387 -12.93 13.54 12.66
CA ILE A 387 -12.92 14.15 13.99
C ILE A 387 -11.80 15.20 14.08
N LYS A 388 -12.02 16.28 14.81
CA LYS A 388 -10.98 17.30 15.06
C LYS A 388 -10.17 16.97 16.31
N ASN A 389 -10.74 16.18 17.21
CA ASN A 389 -10.10 15.79 18.45
C ASN A 389 -10.56 14.40 18.91
N TRP A 390 -9.64 13.59 19.43
CA TRP A 390 -9.98 12.27 19.98
C TRP A 390 -10.96 12.32 21.15
N LYS A 391 -11.18 13.47 21.81
CA LYS A 391 -12.25 13.67 22.80
C LYS A 391 -13.66 13.46 22.23
N GLU A 392 -13.82 13.50 20.90
CA GLU A 392 -15.08 13.19 20.22
C GLU A 392 -15.33 11.68 20.11
N LEU A 393 -14.28 10.86 20.25
CA LEU A 393 -14.36 9.41 20.06
C LEU A 393 -15.41 8.72 20.94
N PRO A 394 -15.58 9.05 22.24
CA PRO A 394 -16.60 8.39 23.06
C PRO A 394 -18.00 8.56 22.47
N ALA A 395 -18.34 9.76 21.98
CA ALA A 395 -19.63 10.01 21.34
C ALA A 395 -19.79 9.24 20.01
N VAL A 396 -18.70 9.11 19.24
CA VAL A 396 -18.68 8.28 18.02
C VAL A 396 -18.95 6.80 18.36
N LEU A 397 -18.30 6.26 19.38
CA LEU A 397 -18.48 4.86 19.80
C LEU A 397 -19.88 4.61 20.38
N GLU A 398 -20.41 5.54 21.19
CA GLU A 398 -21.80 5.43 21.69
C GLU A 398 -22.81 5.45 20.56
N LYS A 399 -22.61 6.30 19.55
CA LYS A 399 -23.45 6.28 18.34
C LYS A 399 -23.34 4.91 17.63
N GLU A 400 -22.13 4.42 17.40
CA GLU A 400 -21.90 3.15 16.70
C GLU A 400 -22.53 1.93 17.40
N LYS A 401 -22.61 1.93 18.74
CA LYS A 401 -23.30 0.90 19.52
C LYS A 401 -24.80 0.83 19.24
N THR A 402 -25.42 1.96 18.94
CA THR A 402 -26.88 2.06 18.75
C THR A 402 -27.33 1.76 17.34
N ILE A 403 -26.40 1.69 16.38
CA ILE A 403 -26.69 1.40 14.98
C ILE A 403 -26.99 -0.09 14.83
N ILE A 404 -28.14 -0.39 14.23
CA ILE A 404 -28.55 -1.78 13.95
C ILE A 404 -27.72 -2.38 12.81
N LEU A 405 -27.60 -3.71 12.79
CA LEU A 405 -26.78 -4.43 11.81
C LEU A 405 -27.08 -4.04 10.36
N GLN A 406 -28.35 -3.87 9.99
CA GLN A 406 -28.73 -3.49 8.62
C GLN A 406 -28.12 -2.16 8.17
N GLU A 407 -28.08 -1.16 9.06
CA GLU A 407 -27.48 0.13 8.75
C GLU A 407 -25.95 0.04 8.71
N LYS A 408 -25.34 -0.82 9.54
CA LYS A 408 -23.91 -1.14 9.43
C LYS A 408 -23.57 -1.77 8.08
N ILE A 409 -24.37 -2.73 7.62
CA ILE A 409 -24.21 -3.38 6.30
C ILE A 409 -24.24 -2.34 5.18
N GLU A 410 -25.23 -1.44 5.17
CA GLU A 410 -25.33 -0.39 4.14
C GLU A 410 -24.14 0.58 4.18
N ARG A 411 -23.65 0.96 5.36
CA ARG A 411 -22.46 1.80 5.48
C ARG A 411 -21.20 1.10 4.98
N ARG A 412 -21.01 -0.20 5.26
CA ARG A 412 -19.89 -1.01 4.72
C ARG A 412 -19.96 -1.09 3.20
N LYS A 413 -21.16 -1.33 2.66
CA LYS A 413 -21.41 -1.38 1.21
C LYS A 413 -21.07 -0.05 0.54
N MET A 414 -21.54 1.06 1.11
CA MET A 414 -21.21 2.40 0.62
C MET A 414 -19.70 2.66 0.64
N LEU A 415 -19.00 2.27 1.70
CA LEU A 415 -17.55 2.43 1.80
C LEU A 415 -16.79 1.60 0.75
N LEU A 416 -17.12 0.32 0.59
CA LEU A 416 -16.48 -0.57 -0.38
C LEU A 416 -16.71 -0.08 -1.82
N GLN A 417 -17.95 0.31 -2.14
CA GLN A 417 -18.31 0.88 -3.44
C GLN A 417 -17.58 2.21 -3.69
N TRP A 418 -17.54 3.09 -2.69
CA TRP A 418 -16.80 4.34 -2.77
C TRP A 418 -15.32 4.08 -3.03
N TYR A 419 -14.69 3.13 -2.31
CA TYR A 419 -13.26 2.86 -2.48
C TYR A 419 -12.94 2.24 -3.84
N GLN A 420 -13.82 1.35 -4.35
CA GLN A 420 -13.70 0.83 -5.71
C GLN A 420 -13.80 1.96 -6.75
N HIS A 421 -14.79 2.85 -6.61
CA HIS A 421 -14.96 4.01 -7.48
C HIS A 421 -13.76 4.95 -7.39
N PHE A 422 -13.27 5.24 -6.20
CA PHE A 422 -12.08 6.05 -5.95
C PHE A 422 -10.86 5.54 -6.73
N LYS A 423 -10.58 4.23 -6.68
CA LYS A 423 -9.46 3.63 -7.45
C LYS A 423 -9.70 3.73 -8.96
N ALA A 424 -10.92 3.47 -9.43
CA ALA A 424 -11.26 3.56 -10.84
C ALA A 424 -11.13 5.00 -11.39
N GLU A 425 -11.62 5.99 -10.66
CA GLU A 425 -11.49 7.41 -11.00
C GLU A 425 -10.03 7.85 -11.03
N LEU A 426 -9.20 7.38 -10.09
CA LEU A 426 -7.76 7.67 -10.12
C LEU A 426 -7.06 7.06 -11.33
N LYS A 427 -7.39 5.80 -11.68
CA LYS A 427 -6.87 5.12 -12.88
C LYS A 427 -7.21 5.92 -14.14
N MET A 428 -8.46 6.36 -14.26
CA MET A 428 -8.93 7.15 -15.40
C MET A 428 -8.34 8.56 -15.42
N LYS A 429 -8.32 9.28 -14.28
CA LYS A 429 -7.72 10.61 -14.15
C LYS A 429 -6.24 10.59 -14.52
N PHE A 430 -5.48 9.62 -14.00
CA PHE A 430 -4.08 9.44 -14.34
C PHE A 430 -3.87 9.20 -15.84
N THR A 431 -4.65 8.30 -16.44
CA THR A 431 -4.59 7.99 -17.87
C THR A 431 -4.91 9.22 -18.73
N ASN A 432 -6.00 9.92 -18.43
CA ASN A 432 -6.44 11.11 -19.17
C ASN A 432 -5.43 12.27 -19.09
N ILE A 433 -4.80 12.48 -17.94
CA ILE A 433 -3.75 13.49 -17.77
C ILE A 433 -2.53 13.14 -18.64
N LEU A 434 -2.11 11.88 -18.65
CA LEU A 434 -0.99 11.45 -19.50
C LEU A 434 -1.32 11.57 -20.99
N GLU A 435 -2.50 11.09 -21.42
CA GLU A 435 -2.94 11.17 -22.81
C GLU A 435 -3.04 12.63 -23.29
N SER A 436 -3.65 13.51 -22.51
CA SER A 436 -3.76 14.94 -22.86
C SER A 436 -2.39 15.62 -22.96
N SER A 437 -1.45 15.30 -22.09
CA SER A 437 -0.12 15.92 -22.09
C SER A 437 0.81 15.34 -23.18
N PHE A 438 0.83 14.02 -23.36
CA PHE A 438 1.78 13.32 -24.23
C PHE A 438 1.29 13.19 -25.68
N LEU A 439 -0.03 13.15 -25.94
CA LEU A 439 -0.54 13.07 -27.32
C LEU A 439 -0.72 14.43 -27.98
N MET A 440 -1.12 15.48 -27.24
CA MET A 440 -1.35 16.79 -27.85
C MET A 440 -0.06 17.44 -28.38
N LYS A 441 1.09 17.12 -27.79
CA LYS A 441 2.39 17.69 -28.19
C LYS A 441 3.02 17.01 -29.41
N ASN A 442 2.56 15.81 -29.79
CA ASN A 442 3.01 15.11 -31.00
C ASN A 442 2.30 15.60 -32.28
N LYS A 443 1.37 16.55 -32.16
CA LYS A 443 0.65 17.17 -33.30
C LYS A 443 1.08 18.62 -33.60
N SER A 444 2.08 19.12 -32.88
CA SER A 444 2.78 20.38 -33.16
C SER A 444 4.12 20.08 -33.82
#